data_AF-A0A1A8DI25-F1
#
_entry.id   AF-A0A1A8DI25-F1
#
_cell.length_a   1.000
_cell.length_b   1.000
_cell.length_c   1.000
_cell.angle_alpha   90.00
_cell.angle_beta   90.00
_cell.angle_gamma   90.00
#
_symmetry.space_group_name_H-M   'P 1'
#
loop_
_entity.id
_entity.type
_entity.pdbx_description
1 polymer ?
#
loop_
_entity_poly.entity_id
_entity_poly.type
_entity_poly.pdbx_seq_one_letter_code
_entity_poly.pdbx_strand_id
1 'polypeptide(L)'
;FKVDNNHLLLLMIHVFRENEEQLFKMLRMSTGHMEGDLQPLYLLLTDCYIYLLRKGAAEKPYTVDDAVSYNELDYLSVGLDQQTVTLVCTNRRRKFLLDTADASLTFWFLSVLKSAMVQGCREPPYPSILTDATMEKLALTKFVSLECHCEVSEVSIHLYSLVHWEDPMDMTLSPQSGTPTSGSTFSTKEGTVMYRSGTTYLGKEVWKSCYLVLSNGILFLYSERTDETPLLSITMGGEHCGGCRRSNNTDHPHAFQVILTERPPLVLSANNEEDMADWMQLLCQSVSKGVIPQGVAPTLCIPCCLVMTDRKLLTCHQDCQTSFFRSLGSADICDVISVSLETEKEYCVIEFAADSAQFLPPWVLYFSGREERDRLLQELNSTWKSIFQANLPHREMRDPLVRKRCSEALELMKSAWQRADSLARGRAQREPWC
;
A
#
# COMPACT_ATOMS: atom_id res chain seq x y z
N PHE A 1 2.90 -1.77 22.89
CA PHE A 1 2.43 -0.47 23.40
C PHE A 1 2.20 -0.56 24.89
N LYS A 2 2.32 0.55 25.64
CA LYS A 2 1.87 0.60 27.03
C LYS A 2 0.44 1.14 27.02
N VAL A 3 -0.51 0.32 27.48
CA VAL A 3 -1.90 0.74 27.66
C VAL A 3 -1.98 1.32 29.07
N ASP A 4 -2.34 2.60 29.19
CA ASP A 4 -2.61 3.20 30.50
C ASP A 4 -4.01 2.84 31.00
N ASN A 5 -4.32 3.16 32.25
CA ASN A 5 -5.59 2.78 32.88
C ASN A 5 -6.81 3.40 32.18
N ASN A 6 -6.68 4.59 31.60
CA ASN A 6 -7.78 5.25 30.91
C ASN A 6 -8.05 4.58 29.56
N HIS A 7 -7.00 4.24 28.83
CA HIS A 7 -7.09 3.47 27.59
C HIS A 7 -7.62 2.05 27.85
N LEU A 8 -7.22 1.42 28.96
CA LEU A 8 -7.75 0.10 29.35
C LEU A 8 -9.26 0.16 29.60
N LEU A 9 -9.74 1.16 30.33
CA LEU A 9 -11.17 1.35 30.58
C LEU A 9 -11.96 1.49 29.27
N LEU A 10 -11.44 2.26 28.31
CA LEU A 10 -12.07 2.41 26.98
C LEU A 10 -12.13 1.08 26.22
N LEU A 11 -11.08 0.26 26.30
CA LEU A 11 -11.07 -1.08 25.70
C LEU A 11 -12.09 -2.00 26.38
N MET A 12 -12.19 -1.97 27.71
CA MET A 12 -13.17 -2.76 28.45
C MET A 12 -14.62 -2.39 28.08
N ILE A 13 -14.90 -1.11 27.84
CA ILE A 13 -16.26 -0.63 27.51
C ILE A 13 -16.63 -0.91 26.04
N HIS A 14 -15.68 -0.74 25.11
CA HIS A 14 -15.99 -0.69 23.68
C HIS A 14 -15.49 -1.88 22.86
N VAL A 15 -14.58 -2.69 23.40
CA VAL A 15 -13.90 -3.77 22.65
C VAL A 15 -14.13 -5.14 23.28
N PHE A 16 -13.98 -5.26 24.59
CA PHE A 16 -14.09 -6.56 25.27
C PHE A 16 -15.49 -7.15 25.11
N ARG A 17 -15.55 -8.47 24.93
CA ARG A 17 -16.81 -9.20 24.76
C ARG A 17 -17.31 -9.76 26.08
N GLU A 18 -16.41 -10.08 27.00
CA GLU A 18 -16.74 -10.64 28.31
C GLU A 18 -16.42 -9.65 29.43
N ASN A 19 -17.26 -9.59 30.47
CA ASN A 19 -17.11 -8.62 31.56
C ASN A 19 -15.83 -8.81 32.40
N GLU A 20 -15.35 -10.05 32.51
CA GLU A 20 -14.17 -10.41 33.31
C GLU A 20 -12.89 -10.57 32.46
N GLU A 21 -12.98 -10.26 31.16
CA GLU A 21 -11.87 -10.39 30.22
C GLU A 21 -10.68 -9.53 30.62
N GLN A 22 -9.48 -10.11 30.60
CA GLN A 22 -8.25 -9.43 31.05
C GLN A 22 -7.33 -9.11 29.87
N LEU A 23 -6.86 -7.85 29.82
CA LEU A 23 -5.86 -7.45 28.84
C LEU A 23 -4.54 -8.18 29.07
N PHE A 24 -4.06 -8.89 28.05
CA PHE A 24 -2.72 -9.48 28.05
C PHE A 24 -1.69 -8.56 27.39
N LYS A 25 -1.93 -8.18 26.12
CA LYS A 25 -1.02 -7.31 25.38
C LYS A 25 -1.70 -6.59 24.22
N MET A 26 -1.18 -5.41 23.88
CA MET A 26 -1.54 -4.70 22.65
C MET A 26 -0.29 -4.46 21.79
N LEU A 27 -0.38 -4.87 20.52
CA LEU A 27 0.68 -4.83 19.52
C LEU A 27 0.25 -3.96 18.32
N ARG A 28 1.23 -3.43 17.58
CA ARG A 28 1.00 -2.78 16.28
C ARG A 28 1.52 -3.70 15.19
N MET A 29 0.70 -3.90 14.17
CA MET A 29 0.96 -4.70 12.97
C MET A 29 0.22 -4.06 11.80
N SER A 30 0.32 -4.60 10.60
CA SER A 30 -0.42 -4.12 9.44
C SER A 30 -1.11 -5.25 8.70
N THR A 31 -1.91 -4.89 7.71
CA THR A 31 -2.46 -5.80 6.70
C THR A 31 -2.28 -5.18 5.32
N GLY A 32 -2.30 -5.99 4.27
CA GLY A 32 -2.29 -5.52 2.88
C GLY A 32 -0.92 -5.00 2.39
N HIS A 33 0.16 -5.20 3.15
CA HIS A 33 1.51 -4.77 2.76
C HIS A 33 1.91 -5.35 1.40
N MET A 34 1.69 -6.65 1.22
CA MET A 34 2.03 -7.37 -0.01
C MET A 34 1.20 -6.94 -1.23
N GLU A 35 0.03 -6.35 -1.02
CA GLU A 35 -0.90 -5.94 -2.09
C GLU A 35 -0.69 -4.47 -2.51
N GLY A 36 0.13 -3.72 -1.77
CA GLY A 36 0.30 -2.28 -1.95
C GLY A 36 -0.70 -1.42 -1.17
N ASP A 37 -1.60 -2.04 -0.39
CA ASP A 37 -2.63 -1.36 0.41
C ASP A 37 -2.36 -1.54 1.91
N LEU A 38 -1.29 -0.90 2.40
CA LEU A 38 -0.90 -1.02 3.80
C LEU A 38 -1.91 -0.35 4.72
N GLN A 39 -2.57 -1.15 5.55
CA GLN A 39 -3.51 -0.69 6.55
C GLN A 39 -3.00 -0.95 7.98
N PRO A 40 -2.82 0.09 8.81
CA PRO A 40 -2.44 -0.04 10.22
C PRO A 40 -3.45 -0.86 11.03
N LEU A 41 -2.97 -1.82 11.82
CA LEU A 41 -3.77 -2.70 12.67
C LEU A 41 -3.22 -2.71 14.10
N TYR A 42 -4.12 -2.64 15.07
CA TYR A 42 -3.78 -2.94 16.46
C TYR A 42 -4.29 -4.33 16.80
N LEU A 43 -3.37 -5.21 17.19
CA LEU A 43 -3.71 -6.53 17.67
C LEU A 43 -3.81 -6.51 19.19
N LEU A 44 -5.01 -6.79 19.71
CA LEU A 44 -5.27 -6.86 21.14
C LEU A 44 -5.41 -8.33 21.56
N LEU A 45 -4.56 -8.74 22.49
CA LEU A 45 -4.60 -10.07 23.07
C LEU A 45 -5.16 -9.95 24.48
N THR A 46 -6.20 -10.72 24.76
CA THR A 46 -6.75 -10.91 26.11
C THR A 46 -6.47 -12.32 26.59
N ASP A 47 -7.05 -12.72 27.71
CA ASP A 47 -7.07 -14.11 28.18
C ASP A 47 -8.02 -15.02 27.37
N CYS A 48 -8.91 -14.45 26.56
CA CYS A 48 -9.93 -15.21 25.81
C CYS A 48 -9.87 -15.03 24.28
N TYR A 49 -9.47 -13.85 23.80
CA TYR A 49 -9.65 -13.44 22.41
C TYR A 49 -8.41 -12.75 21.84
N ILE A 50 -8.32 -12.80 20.50
CA ILE A 50 -7.50 -11.94 19.66
C ILE A 50 -8.45 -10.95 18.97
N TYR A 51 -8.32 -9.66 19.25
CA TYR A 51 -9.05 -8.63 18.51
C TYR A 51 -8.16 -7.97 17.47
N LEU A 52 -8.73 -7.80 16.29
CA LEU A 52 -8.19 -7.01 15.20
C LEU A 52 -8.88 -5.65 15.26
N LEU A 53 -8.12 -4.63 15.65
CA LEU A 53 -8.65 -3.29 15.87
C LEU A 53 -8.10 -2.32 14.85
N ARG A 54 -8.99 -1.52 14.28
CA ARG A 54 -8.62 -0.28 13.58
C ARG A 54 -8.90 0.90 14.48
N LYS A 55 -8.23 2.00 14.19
CA LYS A 55 -8.50 3.22 14.92
C LYS A 55 -9.85 3.81 14.47
N GLY A 56 -10.71 4.08 15.44
CA GLY A 56 -12.01 4.71 15.23
C GLY A 56 -12.01 6.22 15.51
N ALA A 57 -13.22 6.78 15.56
CA ALA A 57 -13.46 8.20 15.86
C ALA A 57 -13.22 8.55 17.34
N ALA A 58 -13.25 9.84 17.67
CA ALA A 58 -12.95 10.32 19.03
C ALA A 58 -13.79 9.66 20.15
N GLU A 59 -15.06 9.34 19.87
CA GLU A 59 -15.97 8.70 20.85
C GLU A 59 -15.81 7.18 20.97
N LYS A 60 -15.32 6.53 19.91
CA LYS A 60 -15.00 5.10 19.86
C LYS A 60 -13.61 4.95 19.29
N PRO A 61 -12.56 5.02 20.14
CA PRO A 61 -11.17 5.14 19.68
C PRO A 61 -10.70 3.93 18.88
N TYR A 62 -11.38 2.80 19.01
CA TYR A 62 -11.13 1.59 18.25
C TYR A 62 -12.42 1.03 17.67
N THR A 63 -12.35 0.61 16.41
CA THR A 63 -13.35 -0.24 15.77
C THR A 63 -12.80 -1.66 15.76
N VAL A 64 -13.65 -2.62 16.16
CA VAL A 64 -13.32 -4.04 16.09
C VAL A 64 -13.64 -4.50 14.67
N ASP A 65 -12.61 -4.76 13.87
CA ASP A 65 -12.78 -5.41 12.57
C ASP A 65 -13.22 -6.85 12.79
N ASP A 66 -12.49 -7.57 13.65
CA ASP A 66 -12.76 -8.96 13.97
C ASP A 66 -12.32 -9.31 15.39
N ALA A 67 -12.95 -10.35 15.94
CA ALA A 67 -12.51 -11.00 17.16
C ALA A 67 -12.45 -12.52 16.91
N VAL A 68 -11.36 -13.13 17.34
CA VAL A 68 -11.09 -14.56 17.21
C VAL A 68 -10.92 -15.12 18.61
N SER A 69 -11.85 -15.97 19.05
CA SER A 69 -11.67 -16.69 20.31
C SER A 69 -10.46 -17.60 20.18
N TYR A 70 -9.68 -17.75 21.25
CA TYR A 70 -8.62 -18.75 21.24
C TYR A 70 -9.17 -20.12 20.88
N ASN A 71 -10.38 -20.50 21.31
CA ASN A 71 -10.97 -21.82 20.99
C ASN A 71 -11.31 -22.01 19.50
N GLU A 72 -11.45 -20.94 18.73
CA GLU A 72 -11.70 -21.00 17.29
C GLU A 72 -10.43 -21.16 16.46
N LEU A 73 -9.23 -21.03 17.07
CA LEU A 73 -7.95 -21.10 16.37
C LEU A 73 -7.54 -22.57 16.13
N ASP A 74 -7.32 -22.93 14.87
CA ASP A 74 -6.85 -24.26 14.42
C ASP A 74 -5.31 -24.32 14.46
N TYR A 75 -4.68 -23.43 13.70
CA TYR A 75 -3.23 -23.28 13.62
C TYR A 75 -2.84 -21.86 13.20
N LEU A 76 -1.57 -21.54 13.40
CA LEU A 76 -0.94 -20.35 12.86
C LEU A 76 -0.02 -20.74 11.71
N SER A 77 -0.03 -19.95 10.64
CA SER A 77 0.91 -20.11 9.53
C SER A 77 1.85 -18.92 9.48
N VAL A 78 3.15 -19.14 9.59
CA VAL A 78 4.17 -18.12 9.42
C VAL A 78 4.60 -18.10 7.96
N GLY A 79 4.60 -16.92 7.35
CA GLY A 79 4.99 -16.74 5.95
C GLY A 79 6.51 -16.74 5.72
N LEU A 80 6.89 -16.51 4.47
CA LEU A 80 8.29 -16.41 4.04
C LEU A 80 9.10 -15.44 4.91
N ASP A 81 10.31 -15.86 5.30
CA ASP A 81 11.26 -15.11 6.12
C ASP A 81 10.64 -14.45 7.36
N GLN A 82 9.61 -15.11 7.92
CA GLN A 82 8.89 -14.66 9.11
C GLN A 82 8.32 -13.24 8.98
N GLN A 83 7.99 -12.80 7.76
CA GLN A 83 7.47 -11.45 7.50
C GLN A 83 5.96 -11.31 7.78
N THR A 84 5.25 -12.43 7.86
CA THR A 84 3.80 -12.46 8.06
C THR A 84 3.37 -13.59 8.98
N VAL A 85 2.20 -13.45 9.60
CA VAL A 85 1.51 -14.50 10.35
C VAL A 85 0.04 -14.55 9.95
N THR A 86 -0.43 -15.73 9.56
CA THR A 86 -1.85 -15.98 9.29
C THR A 86 -2.49 -16.73 10.46
N LEU A 87 -3.54 -16.16 11.04
CA LEU A 87 -4.42 -16.83 11.99
C LEU A 87 -5.44 -17.66 11.21
N VAL A 88 -5.46 -18.99 11.39
CA VAL A 88 -6.40 -19.88 10.69
C VAL A 88 -7.39 -20.45 11.70
N CYS A 89 -8.67 -20.14 11.50
CA CYS A 89 -9.74 -20.66 12.35
C CYS A 89 -10.11 -22.11 11.98
N THR A 90 -10.73 -22.84 12.91
CA THR A 90 -11.19 -24.24 12.74
C THR A 90 -12.12 -24.44 11.55
N ASN A 91 -12.91 -23.43 11.19
CA ASN A 91 -13.77 -23.47 10.01
C ASN A 91 -13.00 -23.34 8.68
N ARG A 92 -11.69 -23.03 8.72
CA ARG A 92 -10.76 -22.78 7.59
C ARG A 92 -11.18 -21.72 6.57
N ARG A 93 -12.37 -21.13 6.72
CA ARG A 93 -12.90 -20.04 5.90
C ARG A 93 -12.45 -18.68 6.45
N ARG A 94 -12.38 -18.54 7.77
CA ARG A 94 -11.85 -17.34 8.42
C ARG A 94 -10.35 -17.48 8.58
N LYS A 95 -9.63 -16.66 7.81
CA LYS A 95 -8.18 -16.52 7.86
C LYS A 95 -7.85 -15.05 7.97
N PHE A 96 -6.92 -14.70 8.85
CA PHE A 96 -6.49 -13.32 9.06
C PHE A 96 -5.00 -13.23 8.85
N LEU A 97 -4.60 -12.60 7.75
CA LEU A 97 -3.20 -12.34 7.42
C LEU A 97 -2.74 -11.07 8.13
N LEU A 98 -1.67 -11.20 8.90
CA LEU A 98 -1.03 -10.12 9.64
C LEU A 98 0.37 -9.90 9.08
N ASP A 99 0.66 -8.67 8.70
CA ASP A 99 1.99 -8.25 8.26
C ASP A 99 2.76 -7.71 9.46
N THR A 100 3.84 -8.40 9.81
CA THR A 100 4.78 -7.92 10.84
C THR A 100 5.94 -7.16 10.20
N ALA A 101 6.30 -7.53 8.97
CA ALA A 101 7.45 -7.02 8.22
C ALA A 101 8.78 -7.12 8.99
N ASP A 102 8.84 -7.92 10.06
CA ASP A 102 9.96 -8.00 11.00
C ASP A 102 9.96 -9.39 11.66
N ALA A 103 11.03 -10.15 11.45
CA ALA A 103 11.16 -11.51 11.95
C ALA A 103 11.20 -11.58 13.48
N SER A 104 11.87 -10.61 14.12
CA SER A 104 11.96 -10.49 15.58
C SER A 104 10.58 -10.20 16.19
N LEU A 105 9.79 -9.33 15.56
CA LEU A 105 8.41 -9.05 15.96
C LEU A 105 7.51 -10.28 15.79
N THR A 106 7.66 -11.04 14.70
CA THR A 106 6.94 -12.30 14.48
C THR A 106 7.23 -13.30 15.59
N PHE A 107 8.50 -13.56 15.89
CA PHE A 107 8.88 -14.50 16.94
C PHE A 107 8.35 -14.07 18.30
N TRP A 108 8.51 -12.78 18.63
CA TRP A 108 8.00 -12.23 19.87
C TRP A 108 6.48 -12.35 19.98
N PHE A 109 5.75 -12.03 18.92
CA PHE A 109 4.30 -12.17 18.87
C PHE A 109 3.85 -13.61 19.14
N LEU A 110 4.44 -14.59 18.46
CA LEU A 110 4.10 -16.00 18.66
C LEU A 110 4.34 -16.44 20.11
N SER A 111 5.43 -15.97 20.73
CA SER A 111 5.71 -16.24 22.15
C SER A 111 4.67 -15.60 23.08
N VAL A 112 4.29 -14.35 22.83
CA VAL A 112 3.28 -13.62 23.61
C VAL A 112 1.91 -14.29 23.48
N LEU A 113 1.51 -14.64 22.26
CA LEU A 113 0.24 -15.32 21.99
C LEU A 113 0.18 -16.68 22.68
N LYS A 114 1.26 -17.47 22.61
CA LYS A 114 1.36 -18.74 23.34
C LYS A 114 1.17 -18.54 24.84
N SER A 115 1.82 -17.53 25.41
CA SER A 115 1.69 -17.20 26.83
C SER A 115 0.26 -16.76 27.19
N ALA A 116 -0.40 -15.98 26.33
CA ALA A 116 -1.78 -15.55 26.51
C ALA A 116 -2.74 -16.76 26.51
N MET A 117 -2.55 -17.72 25.61
CA MET A 117 -3.36 -18.95 25.57
C MET A 117 -3.13 -19.84 26.78
N VAL A 118 -1.88 -19.95 27.26
CA VAL A 118 -1.52 -20.79 28.42
C VAL A 118 -2.02 -20.23 29.74
N GLN A 119 -1.97 -18.90 29.89
CA GLN A 119 -2.41 -18.22 31.11
C GLN A 119 -3.91 -17.88 31.09
N GLY A 120 -4.51 -17.91 29.90
CA GLY A 120 -5.90 -17.58 29.67
C GLY A 120 -6.85 -18.77 29.77
N CYS A 121 -8.01 -18.63 29.13
CA CYS A 121 -9.12 -19.57 29.28
C CYS A 121 -9.07 -20.78 28.34
N ARG A 122 -8.01 -20.96 27.54
CA ARG A 122 -7.88 -22.09 26.62
C ARG A 122 -7.16 -23.26 27.28
N GLU A 123 -7.81 -24.42 27.31
CA GLU A 123 -7.15 -25.67 27.71
C GLU A 123 -6.39 -26.31 26.53
N PRO A 124 -5.35 -27.13 26.81
CA PRO A 124 -4.67 -27.91 25.78
C PRO A 124 -5.63 -28.82 24.98
N PRO A 125 -5.35 -29.10 23.69
CA PRO A 125 -4.13 -28.75 22.96
C PRO A 125 -4.15 -27.31 22.42
N TYR A 126 -2.99 -26.67 22.44
CA TYR A 126 -2.79 -25.36 21.82
C TYR A 126 -2.58 -25.50 20.30
N PRO A 127 -2.95 -24.48 19.51
CA PRO A 127 -2.78 -24.48 18.06
C PRO A 127 -1.34 -24.74 17.63
N SER A 128 -1.18 -25.50 16.55
CA SER A 128 0.14 -25.71 15.95
C SER A 128 0.63 -24.44 15.22
N ILE A 129 1.95 -24.30 15.09
CA ILE A 129 2.58 -23.21 14.33
C ILE A 129 3.30 -23.84 13.15
N LEU A 130 2.86 -23.53 11.94
CA LEU A 130 3.49 -23.96 10.69
C LEU A 130 4.45 -22.86 10.24
N THR A 131 5.71 -23.22 9.94
CA THR A 131 6.77 -22.25 9.61
C THR A 131 7.47 -22.54 8.29
N ASP A 132 6.98 -23.52 7.53
CA ASP A 132 7.58 -23.99 6.29
C ASP A 132 7.23 -23.11 5.08
N ALA A 133 6.09 -22.39 5.15
CA ALA A 133 5.59 -21.52 4.08
C ALA A 133 5.60 -22.17 2.68
N THR A 134 5.43 -23.51 2.62
CA THR A 134 5.75 -24.31 1.42
C THR A 134 5.01 -23.83 0.18
N MET A 135 3.70 -23.57 0.29
CA MET A 135 2.88 -23.14 -0.84
C MET A 135 3.26 -21.74 -1.35
N GLU A 136 3.53 -20.81 -0.43
CA GLU A 136 3.98 -19.46 -0.76
C GLU A 136 5.35 -19.49 -1.43
N LYS A 137 6.28 -20.29 -0.88
CA LYS A 137 7.60 -20.52 -1.47
C LYS A 137 7.51 -21.08 -2.89
N LEU A 138 6.64 -22.06 -3.13
CA LEU A 138 6.46 -22.64 -4.46
C LEU A 138 5.90 -21.61 -5.46
N ALA A 139 4.90 -20.82 -5.05
CA ALA A 139 4.32 -19.77 -5.88
C ALA A 139 5.35 -18.68 -6.22
N LEU A 140 6.10 -18.23 -5.23
CA LEU A 140 7.17 -17.25 -5.41
C LEU A 140 8.28 -17.79 -6.32
N THR A 141 8.72 -19.03 -6.11
CA THR A 141 9.76 -19.67 -6.94
C THR A 141 9.31 -19.74 -8.40
N LYS A 142 8.04 -20.07 -8.65
CA LYS A 142 7.46 -20.06 -10.00
C LYS A 142 7.46 -18.65 -10.60
N PHE A 143 7.03 -17.64 -9.86
CA PHE A 143 7.08 -16.25 -10.32
C PHE A 143 8.51 -15.82 -10.68
N VAL A 144 9.46 -16.04 -9.77
CA VAL A 144 10.86 -15.70 -9.98
C VAL A 144 11.45 -16.41 -11.20
N SER A 145 11.10 -17.69 -11.43
CA SER A 145 11.57 -18.42 -12.62
C SER A 145 11.13 -17.75 -13.93
N LEU A 146 9.94 -17.17 -13.96
CA LEU A 146 9.41 -16.45 -15.11
C LEU A 146 10.13 -15.12 -15.33
N GLU A 147 10.32 -14.34 -14.26
CA GLU A 147 11.03 -13.04 -14.30
C GLU A 147 12.53 -13.17 -14.60
N CYS A 148 13.13 -14.28 -14.21
CA CYS A 148 14.54 -14.61 -14.47
C CYS A 148 14.76 -15.40 -15.77
N HIS A 149 13.68 -15.77 -16.47
CA HIS A 149 13.70 -16.61 -17.67
C HIS A 149 14.53 -17.89 -17.50
N CYS A 150 14.32 -18.61 -16.39
CA CYS A 150 15.06 -19.82 -16.04
C CYS A 150 14.14 -20.96 -15.61
N GLU A 151 14.69 -22.15 -15.42
CA GLU A 151 13.91 -23.27 -14.88
C GLU A 151 13.65 -23.07 -13.37
N VAL A 152 12.53 -23.62 -12.87
CA VAL A 152 12.14 -23.54 -11.46
C VAL A 152 13.22 -24.16 -10.55
N SER A 153 13.90 -25.22 -11.00
CA SER A 153 14.99 -25.89 -10.27
C SER A 153 16.26 -25.05 -10.15
N GLU A 154 16.42 -24.02 -10.97
CA GLU A 154 17.58 -23.11 -10.96
C GLU A 154 17.34 -21.87 -10.08
N VAL A 155 16.10 -21.66 -9.62
CA VAL A 155 15.78 -20.51 -8.78
C VAL A 155 16.32 -20.71 -7.36
N SER A 156 17.21 -19.82 -6.95
CA SER A 156 17.67 -19.68 -5.57
C SER A 156 17.16 -18.36 -5.00
N ILE A 157 16.23 -18.42 -4.06
CA ILE A 157 15.75 -17.25 -3.31
C ILE A 157 16.57 -17.14 -2.03
N HIS A 158 17.26 -16.03 -1.86
CA HIS A 158 18.12 -15.74 -0.71
C HIS A 158 17.42 -14.87 0.34
N LEU A 159 16.50 -14.01 -0.10
CA LEU A 159 15.78 -13.08 0.78
C LEU A 159 14.36 -12.85 0.28
N TYR A 160 13.43 -12.82 1.23
CA TYR A 160 12.10 -12.23 1.12
C TYR A 160 11.91 -11.21 2.24
N SER A 161 11.52 -9.97 1.92
CA SER A 161 11.30 -8.92 2.91
C SER A 161 10.15 -8.01 2.51
N LEU A 162 9.37 -7.54 3.49
CA LEU A 162 8.36 -6.52 3.25
C LEU A 162 9.00 -5.15 3.45
N VAL A 163 9.02 -4.36 2.38
CA VAL A 163 9.69 -3.05 2.34
C VAL A 163 8.73 -1.97 1.86
N HIS A 164 9.13 -0.71 1.99
CA HIS A 164 8.55 0.36 1.19
C HIS A 164 9.60 0.80 0.17
N TRP A 165 9.21 0.85 -1.09
CA TRP A 165 10.08 1.20 -2.20
C TRP A 165 9.67 2.54 -2.79
N GLU A 166 10.61 3.48 -2.97
CA GLU A 166 10.34 4.69 -3.75
C GLU A 166 10.33 4.33 -5.23
N ASP A 167 9.19 4.46 -5.90
CA ASP A 167 9.12 4.31 -7.35
C ASP A 167 10.01 5.38 -8.01
N PRO A 168 11.10 4.98 -8.67
CA PRO A 168 12.02 5.93 -9.28
C PRO A 168 11.40 6.67 -10.47
N MET A 169 10.33 6.15 -11.09
CA MET A 169 9.63 6.82 -12.18
C MET A 169 8.76 7.98 -11.70
N ASP A 170 8.42 8.02 -10.40
CA ASP A 170 7.76 9.17 -9.75
C ASP A 170 8.76 10.25 -9.29
N MET A 171 10.09 9.98 -9.31
CA MET A 171 11.11 10.97 -8.90
C MET A 171 11.34 12.11 -9.90
N THR A 172 10.87 12.00 -11.14
CA THR A 172 11.00 13.08 -12.14
C THR A 172 10.14 14.32 -11.83
N LEU A 173 9.45 14.32 -10.69
CA LEU A 173 8.42 15.30 -10.32
C LEU A 173 8.82 16.18 -9.13
N SER A 174 10.05 16.04 -8.62
CA SER A 174 10.59 16.98 -7.62
C SER A 174 11.06 18.28 -8.31
N PRO A 175 10.72 19.47 -7.79
CA PRO A 175 11.11 20.74 -8.40
C PRO A 175 12.58 21.01 -8.09
N GLN A 176 13.49 20.48 -8.92
CA GLN A 176 14.85 20.98 -9.00
C GLN A 176 15.07 21.74 -10.31
N SER A 177 15.56 22.95 -10.12
CA SER A 177 15.97 23.95 -11.08
C SER A 177 16.80 23.41 -12.26
N GLY A 178 16.37 23.70 -13.48
CA GLY A 178 17.24 23.70 -14.66
C GLY A 178 16.60 23.26 -15.97
N THR A 179 16.13 24.24 -16.76
CA THR A 179 15.81 24.20 -18.21
C THR A 179 14.79 23.18 -18.74
N PRO A 180 13.80 23.63 -19.56
CA PRO A 180 12.72 22.78 -20.03
C PRO A 180 13.22 21.88 -21.15
N THR A 181 13.36 20.59 -20.86
CA THR A 181 13.32 19.55 -21.90
C THR A 181 12.07 18.71 -21.67
N SER A 182 11.31 18.61 -22.74
CA SER A 182 9.96 18.10 -22.84
C SER A 182 9.81 16.62 -22.44
N GLY A 183 8.81 16.33 -21.60
CA GLY A 183 8.07 15.06 -21.65
C GLY A 183 8.15 14.15 -20.42
N SER A 184 7.46 14.52 -19.34
CA SER A 184 6.83 13.56 -18.42
C SER A 184 5.75 14.30 -17.61
N THR A 185 4.55 14.32 -18.18
CA THR A 185 3.37 14.95 -17.60
C THR A 185 2.79 14.03 -16.53
N PHE A 186 2.63 14.50 -15.29
CA PHE A 186 1.44 14.16 -14.50
C PHE A 186 0.26 14.14 -15.47
N SER A 187 -0.58 13.10 -15.50
CA SER A 187 -1.64 12.97 -16.50
C SER A 187 -2.75 14.00 -16.27
N THR A 188 -2.42 15.27 -16.52
CA THR A 188 -3.32 16.40 -16.61
C THR A 188 -3.88 16.35 -18.01
N LYS A 189 -5.04 15.70 -18.18
CA LYS A 189 -5.78 15.81 -19.42
C LYS A 189 -6.78 16.94 -19.27
N GLU A 190 -6.72 17.89 -20.19
CA GLU A 190 -7.69 18.97 -20.31
C GLU A 190 -8.26 18.98 -21.73
N GLY A 191 -9.53 19.36 -21.86
CA GLY A 191 -10.16 19.43 -23.17
C GLY A 191 -11.62 19.82 -23.13
N THR A 192 -12.11 20.29 -24.27
CA THR A 192 -13.53 20.61 -24.46
C THR A 192 -14.30 19.33 -24.76
N VAL A 193 -15.33 19.08 -23.95
CA VAL A 193 -16.27 17.97 -24.11
C VAL A 193 -17.69 18.50 -23.96
N MET A 194 -18.68 17.73 -24.42
CA MET A 194 -20.08 18.07 -24.18
C MET A 194 -20.58 17.32 -22.94
N TYR A 195 -21.36 17.98 -22.09
CA TYR A 195 -22.02 17.33 -20.95
C TYR A 195 -23.55 17.45 -21.07
N ARG A 196 -24.25 16.43 -20.56
CA ARG A 196 -25.71 16.40 -20.53
C ARG A 196 -26.23 17.29 -19.39
N SER A 197 -26.74 18.47 -19.74
CA SER A 197 -27.23 19.48 -18.79
C SER A 197 -28.68 19.26 -18.34
N GLY A 198 -29.43 18.34 -18.96
CA GLY A 198 -30.81 18.01 -18.59
C GLY A 198 -31.67 17.53 -19.77
N THR A 199 -32.99 17.61 -19.62
CA THR A 199 -33.98 17.33 -20.68
C THR A 199 -34.95 18.50 -20.81
N THR A 200 -35.31 18.86 -22.04
CA THR A 200 -36.37 19.84 -22.32
C THR A 200 -37.75 19.33 -21.87
N TYR A 201 -38.74 20.22 -21.79
CA TYR A 201 -40.14 19.88 -21.47
C TYR A 201 -40.76 18.82 -22.41
N LEU A 202 -40.18 18.60 -23.60
CA LEU A 202 -40.57 17.58 -24.58
C LEU A 202 -39.74 16.28 -24.45
N GLY A 203 -38.96 16.12 -23.39
CA GLY A 203 -38.13 14.93 -23.13
C GLY A 203 -36.82 14.86 -23.91
N LYS A 204 -36.52 15.83 -24.79
CA LYS A 204 -35.27 15.84 -25.58
C LYS A 204 -34.08 16.28 -24.74
N GLU A 205 -32.97 15.55 -24.81
CA GLU A 205 -31.73 15.84 -24.08
C GLU A 205 -31.12 17.19 -24.48
N VAL A 206 -30.60 17.92 -23.50
CA VAL A 206 -29.89 19.18 -23.70
C VAL A 206 -28.42 18.97 -23.39
N TRP A 207 -27.58 19.17 -24.40
CA TRP A 207 -26.12 19.05 -24.32
C TRP A 207 -25.49 20.44 -24.36
N LYS A 208 -24.50 20.68 -23.48
CA LYS A 208 -23.76 21.94 -23.42
C LYS A 208 -22.26 21.66 -23.51
N SER A 209 -21.53 22.56 -24.14
CA SER A 209 -20.06 22.53 -24.13
C SER A 209 -19.56 22.86 -22.73
N CYS A 210 -18.53 22.15 -22.30
CA CYS A 210 -17.80 22.44 -21.07
C CYS A 210 -16.30 22.16 -21.26
N TYR A 211 -15.50 22.78 -20.41
CA TYR A 211 -14.06 22.52 -20.34
C TYR A 211 -13.78 21.58 -19.18
N LEU A 212 -13.23 20.40 -19.47
CA LEU A 212 -12.95 19.36 -18.49
C LEU A 212 -11.45 19.31 -18.21
N VAL A 213 -11.08 19.24 -16.93
CA VAL A 213 -9.70 19.14 -16.48
C VAL A 213 -9.60 18.03 -15.44
N LEU A 214 -8.86 16.97 -15.75
CA LEU A 214 -8.49 15.95 -14.77
C LEU A 214 -7.09 16.27 -14.25
N SER A 215 -6.96 16.61 -12.98
CA SER A 215 -5.66 16.98 -12.38
C SER A 215 -5.59 16.49 -10.93
N ASN A 216 -4.48 15.88 -10.53
CA ASN A 216 -4.23 15.40 -9.17
C ASN A 216 -5.35 14.50 -8.60
N GLY A 217 -5.93 13.64 -9.43
CA GLY A 217 -7.05 12.78 -9.04
C GLY A 217 -8.36 13.52 -8.83
N ILE A 218 -8.48 14.80 -9.21
CA ILE A 218 -9.74 15.56 -9.17
C ILE A 218 -10.14 15.91 -10.60
N LEU A 219 -11.39 15.62 -10.94
CA LEU A 219 -12.02 16.00 -12.20
C LEU A 219 -12.80 17.30 -12.00
N PHE A 220 -12.37 18.36 -12.68
CA PHE A 220 -13.01 19.67 -12.69
C PHE A 220 -13.75 19.88 -14.00
N LEU A 221 -14.96 20.43 -13.91
CA LEU A 221 -15.78 20.81 -15.04
C LEU A 221 -16.07 22.30 -14.96
N TYR A 222 -15.68 23.05 -15.99
CA TYR A 222 -15.89 24.49 -16.12
C TYR A 222 -16.87 24.77 -17.27
N SER A 223 -17.62 25.87 -17.20
CA SER A 223 -18.44 26.33 -18.34
C SER A 223 -17.54 26.71 -19.51
N GLU A 224 -16.51 27.50 -19.24
CA GLU A 224 -15.52 27.95 -20.22
C GLU A 224 -14.10 27.81 -19.66
N ARG A 225 -13.10 27.78 -20.56
CA ARG A 225 -11.68 27.63 -20.16
C ARG A 225 -11.17 28.78 -19.29
N THR A 226 -11.76 29.97 -19.42
CA THR A 226 -11.36 31.19 -18.73
C THR A 226 -11.96 31.34 -17.33
N ASP A 227 -12.84 30.42 -16.92
CA ASP A 227 -13.53 30.50 -15.64
C ASP A 227 -12.59 30.11 -14.49
N GLU A 228 -12.53 30.94 -13.45
CA GLU A 228 -11.73 30.66 -12.25
C GLU A 228 -12.38 29.60 -11.33
N THR A 229 -13.70 29.46 -11.41
CA THR A 229 -14.48 28.54 -10.55
C THR A 229 -15.14 27.42 -11.37
N PRO A 230 -14.93 26.15 -11.00
CA PRO A 230 -15.57 25.04 -11.69
C PRO A 230 -17.06 24.94 -11.34
N LEU A 231 -17.87 24.57 -12.33
CA LEU A 231 -19.27 24.19 -12.14
C LEU A 231 -19.41 22.93 -11.28
N LEU A 232 -18.44 22.02 -11.40
CA LEU A 232 -18.40 20.76 -10.66
C LEU A 232 -16.95 20.32 -10.42
N SER A 233 -16.66 19.86 -9.21
CA SER A 233 -15.42 19.16 -8.86
C SER A 233 -15.76 17.78 -8.31
N ILE A 234 -15.09 16.75 -8.83
CA ILE A 234 -15.27 15.36 -8.43
C ILE A 234 -13.90 14.80 -8.04
N THR A 235 -13.78 14.38 -6.78
CA THR A 235 -12.67 13.57 -6.30
C THR A 235 -12.75 12.19 -6.94
N MET A 236 -11.73 11.79 -7.69
CA MET A 236 -11.62 10.48 -8.32
C MET A 236 -11.07 9.48 -7.30
N GLY A 237 -11.72 8.33 -7.17
CA GLY A 237 -11.40 7.30 -6.17
C GLY A 237 -12.11 7.50 -4.82
N GLY A 238 -12.07 6.45 -3.99
CA GLY A 238 -12.80 6.42 -2.71
C GLY A 238 -14.33 6.35 -2.89
N GLU A 239 -15.08 6.98 -1.98
CA GLU A 239 -16.55 6.91 -1.93
C GLU A 239 -17.26 7.81 -2.96
N HIS A 240 -16.55 8.70 -3.67
CA HIS A 240 -17.20 9.73 -4.51
C HIS A 240 -17.37 9.37 -5.98
N CYS A 241 -16.52 8.49 -6.51
CA CYS A 241 -16.52 8.10 -7.92
C CYS A 241 -16.21 6.60 -8.07
N GLY A 242 -17.18 5.84 -8.60
CA GLY A 242 -17.10 4.40 -8.81
C GLY A 242 -16.49 3.98 -10.16
N GLY A 243 -15.94 4.92 -10.93
CA GLY A 243 -15.35 4.65 -12.24
C GLY A 243 -16.08 5.33 -13.40
N CYS A 244 -15.85 4.82 -14.62
CA CYS A 244 -16.54 5.28 -15.81
C CYS A 244 -16.92 4.10 -16.72
N ARG A 245 -17.93 4.30 -17.59
CA ARG A 245 -18.35 3.31 -18.58
C ARG A 245 -18.90 3.99 -19.83
N ARG A 246 -18.92 3.29 -20.96
CA ARG A 246 -19.55 3.79 -22.20
C ARG A 246 -21.06 3.97 -21.98
N SER A 247 -21.64 4.96 -22.64
CA SER A 247 -23.08 5.23 -22.61
C SER A 247 -23.69 4.86 -23.95
N ASN A 248 -24.50 3.81 -23.98
CA ASN A 248 -25.20 3.34 -25.19
C ASN A 248 -26.66 3.84 -25.26
N ASN A 249 -27.11 4.59 -24.24
CA ASN A 249 -28.50 5.01 -24.06
C ASN A 249 -28.75 6.45 -24.54
N THR A 250 -27.84 7.03 -25.31
CA THR A 250 -27.91 8.41 -25.79
C THR A 250 -27.66 8.43 -27.29
N ASP A 251 -28.43 9.25 -28.03
CA ASP A 251 -28.24 9.45 -29.47
C ASP A 251 -26.98 10.26 -29.81
N HIS A 252 -26.24 10.73 -28.79
CA HIS A 252 -25.01 11.51 -28.95
C HIS A 252 -23.80 10.58 -29.17
N PRO A 253 -23.00 10.77 -30.25
CA PRO A 253 -21.86 9.91 -30.54
C PRO A 253 -20.76 10.04 -29.48
N HIS A 254 -20.01 8.96 -29.23
CA HIS A 254 -18.85 8.94 -28.32
C HIS A 254 -19.18 9.34 -26.86
N ALA A 255 -20.38 8.97 -26.41
CA ALA A 255 -20.85 9.25 -25.06
C ALA A 255 -20.33 8.23 -24.04
N PHE A 256 -19.94 8.73 -22.87
CA PHE A 256 -19.50 7.96 -21.72
C PHE A 256 -20.06 8.59 -20.44
N GLN A 257 -20.10 7.82 -19.36
CA GLN A 257 -20.63 8.28 -18.07
C GLN A 257 -19.62 8.02 -16.95
N VAL A 258 -19.45 9.02 -16.11
CA VAL A 258 -18.70 8.94 -14.85
C VAL A 258 -19.70 8.56 -13.75
N ILE A 259 -19.44 7.46 -13.07
CA ILE A 259 -20.33 6.88 -12.05
C ILE A 259 -20.03 7.57 -10.72
N LEU A 260 -20.98 8.35 -10.22
CA LEU A 260 -20.89 9.04 -8.94
C LEU A 260 -21.72 8.27 -7.92
N THR A 261 -21.22 8.10 -6.69
CA THR A 261 -21.88 7.25 -5.69
C THR A 261 -23.08 7.95 -5.02
N GLU A 262 -23.02 9.27 -4.86
CA GLU A 262 -24.06 10.06 -4.17
C GLU A 262 -24.88 10.94 -5.13
N ARG A 263 -24.58 10.92 -6.44
CA ARG A 263 -25.20 11.78 -7.45
C ARG A 263 -25.54 11.00 -8.72
N PRO A 264 -26.50 11.46 -9.53
CA PRO A 264 -26.70 10.92 -10.86
C PRO A 264 -25.38 10.93 -11.66
N PRO A 265 -25.16 9.93 -12.53
CA PRO A 265 -23.91 9.83 -13.29
C PRO A 265 -23.72 11.05 -14.19
N LEU A 266 -22.49 11.56 -14.24
CA LEU A 266 -22.13 12.64 -15.14
C LEU A 266 -21.96 12.06 -16.55
N VAL A 267 -22.86 12.38 -17.47
CA VAL A 267 -22.79 11.92 -18.86
C VAL A 267 -22.06 12.95 -19.72
N LEU A 268 -21.00 12.51 -20.36
CA LEU A 268 -20.08 13.29 -21.19
C LEU A 268 -20.03 12.71 -22.61
N SER A 269 -19.63 13.53 -23.56
CA SER A 269 -19.40 13.13 -24.95
C SER A 269 -18.10 13.75 -25.45
N ALA A 270 -17.20 12.91 -25.92
CA ALA A 270 -15.94 13.34 -26.54
C ALA A 270 -16.15 13.69 -28.02
N ASN A 271 -15.11 14.26 -28.66
CA ASN A 271 -15.18 14.68 -30.05
C ASN A 271 -15.06 13.50 -31.04
N ASN A 272 -14.40 12.42 -30.64
CA ASN A 272 -14.19 11.21 -31.43
C ASN A 272 -14.00 9.98 -30.53
N GLU A 273 -13.92 8.78 -31.13
CA GLU A 273 -13.81 7.52 -30.38
C GLU A 273 -12.46 7.37 -29.64
N GLU A 274 -11.37 7.86 -30.23
CA GLU A 274 -10.03 7.82 -29.64
C GLU A 274 -9.97 8.70 -28.38
N ASP A 275 -10.48 9.93 -28.47
CA ASP A 275 -10.55 10.88 -27.36
C ASP A 275 -11.45 10.35 -26.22
N MET A 276 -12.56 9.69 -26.56
CA MET A 276 -13.40 9.00 -25.57
C MET A 276 -12.63 7.88 -24.86
N ALA A 277 -11.91 7.03 -25.61
CA ALA A 277 -11.14 5.93 -25.05
C ALA A 277 -10.04 6.45 -24.10
N ASP A 278 -9.32 7.49 -24.52
CA ASP A 278 -8.29 8.16 -23.72
C ASP A 278 -8.86 8.75 -22.42
N TRP A 279 -10.00 9.47 -22.51
CA TRP A 279 -10.68 10.01 -21.33
C TRP A 279 -11.09 8.89 -20.37
N MET A 280 -11.71 7.83 -20.87
CA MET A 280 -12.15 6.71 -20.05
C MET A 280 -10.98 5.99 -19.37
N GLN A 281 -9.88 5.75 -20.10
CA GLN A 281 -8.69 5.13 -19.56
C GLN A 281 -8.09 5.94 -18.41
N LEU A 282 -7.93 7.25 -18.60
CA LEU A 282 -7.36 8.15 -17.59
C LEU A 282 -8.24 8.30 -16.36
N LEU A 283 -9.57 8.32 -16.55
CA LEU A 283 -10.53 8.35 -15.45
C LEU A 283 -10.45 7.05 -14.62
N CYS A 284 -10.41 5.89 -15.27
CA CYS A 284 -10.24 4.60 -14.57
C CYS A 284 -8.91 4.52 -13.81
N GLN A 285 -7.82 4.96 -14.43
CA GLN A 285 -6.50 5.05 -13.78
C GLN A 285 -6.56 5.99 -12.57
N SER A 286 -7.21 7.15 -12.70
CA SER A 286 -7.34 8.11 -11.60
C SER A 286 -8.21 7.60 -10.45
N VAL A 287 -9.29 6.85 -10.75
CA VAL A 287 -10.12 6.20 -9.72
C VAL A 287 -9.33 5.12 -8.97
N SER A 288 -8.48 4.36 -9.66
CA SER A 288 -7.62 3.37 -9.02
C SER A 288 -6.52 3.99 -8.14
N LYS A 289 -6.08 5.22 -8.45
CA LYS A 289 -5.00 5.92 -7.74
C LYS A 289 -5.49 6.82 -6.59
N GLY A 290 -6.74 7.30 -6.62
CA GLY A 290 -7.31 8.19 -5.59
C GLY A 290 -6.79 9.64 -5.63
N VAL A 291 -7.33 10.51 -4.77
CA VAL A 291 -6.83 11.89 -4.57
C VAL A 291 -5.67 11.90 -3.59
N ILE A 292 -4.51 12.38 -4.06
CA ILE A 292 -3.39 12.75 -3.21
C ILE A 292 -3.69 14.17 -2.69
N PRO A 293 -3.83 14.38 -1.36
CA PRO A 293 -4.11 15.71 -0.82
C PRO A 293 -3.03 16.71 -1.25
N GLN A 294 -3.45 17.82 -1.88
CA GLN A 294 -2.55 18.93 -2.17
C GLN A 294 -2.02 19.51 -0.84
N GLY A 295 -0.70 19.50 -0.66
CA GLY A 295 -0.04 20.21 0.44
C GLY A 295 1.17 19.51 1.05
N VAL A 296 1.31 18.19 0.90
CA VAL A 296 2.55 17.45 1.20
C VAL A 296 2.56 16.24 0.29
N ALA A 297 3.28 16.28 -0.82
CA ALA A 297 3.59 15.06 -1.57
C ALA A 297 4.89 14.49 -0.99
N PRO A 298 4.86 13.51 -0.07
CA PRO A 298 5.97 12.59 -0.02
C PRO A 298 5.94 11.75 -1.29
N THR A 299 7.12 11.41 -1.80
CA THR A 299 7.33 10.29 -2.71
C THR A 299 6.45 9.12 -2.24
N LEU A 300 5.59 8.59 -3.12
CA LEU A 300 4.72 7.44 -2.80
C LEU A 300 5.61 6.23 -2.59
N CYS A 301 6.03 6.00 -1.36
CA CYS A 301 6.76 4.80 -1.01
C CYS A 301 5.76 3.65 -1.04
N ILE A 302 5.90 2.78 -2.03
CA ILE A 302 4.97 1.69 -2.30
C ILE A 302 5.32 0.55 -1.34
N PRO A 303 4.40 0.13 -0.45
CA PRO A 303 4.60 -1.08 0.34
C PRO A 303 4.58 -2.28 -0.60
N CYS A 304 5.63 -3.09 -0.60
CA CYS A 304 5.76 -4.21 -1.52
C CYS A 304 6.68 -5.30 -0.97
N CYS A 305 6.74 -6.42 -1.67
CA CYS A 305 7.67 -7.51 -1.40
C CYS A 305 8.99 -7.26 -2.12
N LEU A 306 10.11 -7.34 -1.41
CA LEU A 306 11.46 -7.40 -1.96
C LEU A 306 11.94 -8.84 -1.96
N VAL A 307 12.39 -9.30 -3.13
CA VAL A 307 12.88 -10.66 -3.35
C VAL A 307 14.29 -10.56 -3.90
N MET A 308 15.24 -11.25 -3.28
CA MET A 308 16.61 -11.34 -3.77
C MET A 308 16.93 -12.77 -4.17
N THR A 309 17.51 -12.90 -5.36
CA THR A 309 17.99 -14.17 -5.92
C THR A 309 19.50 -14.14 -6.06
N ASP A 310 20.08 -15.14 -6.71
CA ASP A 310 21.49 -15.16 -7.09
C ASP A 310 21.82 -14.18 -8.23
N ARG A 311 20.80 -13.77 -9.00
CA ARG A 311 20.96 -12.94 -10.21
C ARG A 311 20.26 -11.59 -10.16
N LYS A 312 19.13 -11.49 -9.48
CA LYS A 312 18.23 -10.33 -9.50
C LYS A 312 17.74 -9.90 -8.13
N LEU A 313 17.54 -8.59 -8.00
CA LEU A 313 16.65 -7.95 -7.03
C LEU A 313 15.31 -7.65 -7.71
N LEU A 314 14.21 -8.06 -7.08
CA LEU A 314 12.86 -7.91 -7.60
C LEU A 314 11.98 -7.24 -6.53
N THR A 315 11.20 -6.24 -6.92
CA THR A 315 10.07 -5.74 -6.14
C THR A 315 8.77 -6.20 -6.77
N CYS A 316 7.83 -6.69 -5.97
CA CYS A 316 6.57 -7.23 -6.47
C CYS A 316 5.41 -7.06 -5.48
N HIS A 317 4.19 -7.13 -5.99
CA HIS A 317 2.99 -7.35 -5.18
C HIS A 317 2.55 -8.81 -5.27
N GLN A 318 1.92 -9.30 -4.21
CA GLN A 318 1.34 -10.64 -4.13
C GLN A 318 -0.14 -10.54 -3.77
N ASP A 319 -0.99 -11.10 -4.64
CA ASP A 319 -2.37 -11.41 -4.30
C ASP A 319 -2.40 -12.68 -3.46
N CYS A 320 -2.74 -12.54 -2.19
CA CYS A 320 -2.71 -13.63 -1.22
C CYS A 320 -3.84 -14.65 -1.43
N GLN A 321 -4.90 -14.30 -2.17
CA GLN A 321 -6.00 -15.21 -2.48
C GLN A 321 -5.65 -16.15 -3.63
N THR A 322 -5.00 -15.61 -4.67
CA THR A 322 -4.67 -16.36 -5.89
C THR A 322 -3.22 -16.83 -5.93
N SER A 323 -2.37 -16.39 -5.00
CA SER A 323 -0.92 -16.57 -5.03
C SER A 323 -0.30 -16.05 -6.35
N PHE A 324 -0.91 -15.02 -6.91
CA PHE A 324 -0.41 -14.33 -8.10
C PHE A 324 0.56 -13.22 -7.70
N PHE A 325 1.66 -13.11 -8.44
CA PHE A 325 2.66 -12.08 -8.22
C PHE A 325 2.70 -11.12 -9.41
N ARG A 326 2.79 -9.83 -9.12
CA ARG A 326 2.95 -8.76 -10.10
C ARG A 326 4.28 -8.07 -9.88
N SER A 327 5.16 -8.12 -10.87
CA SER A 327 6.43 -7.40 -10.89
C SER A 327 6.21 -5.87 -10.86
N LEU A 328 6.99 -5.16 -10.05
CA LEU A 328 7.01 -3.70 -9.96
C LEU A 328 8.35 -3.14 -10.48
N GLY A 329 9.45 -3.75 -10.06
CA GLY A 329 10.80 -3.36 -10.42
C GLY A 329 11.73 -4.56 -10.41
N SER A 330 12.69 -4.57 -11.33
CA SER A 330 13.70 -5.61 -11.45
C SER A 330 15.06 -4.95 -11.70
N ALA A 331 16.09 -5.43 -11.04
CA ALA A 331 17.47 -5.03 -11.28
C ALA A 331 18.38 -6.26 -11.20
N ASP A 332 19.35 -6.36 -12.10
CA ASP A 332 20.35 -7.41 -12.02
C ASP A 332 21.32 -7.08 -10.88
N ILE A 333 21.70 -8.10 -10.10
CA ILE A 333 22.64 -7.92 -8.99
C ILE A 333 23.97 -7.41 -9.52
N CYS A 334 24.37 -7.81 -10.73
CA CYS A 334 25.58 -7.34 -11.39
C CYS A 334 25.59 -5.83 -11.67
N ASP A 335 24.43 -5.18 -11.74
CA ASP A 335 24.32 -3.75 -12.00
C ASP A 335 24.49 -2.91 -10.72
N VAL A 336 24.47 -3.52 -9.53
CA VAL A 336 24.63 -2.78 -8.27
C VAL A 336 26.06 -2.24 -8.17
N ILE A 337 26.27 -0.94 -7.95
CA ILE A 337 27.62 -0.38 -7.75
C ILE A 337 27.97 -0.25 -6.27
N SER A 338 27.01 0.22 -5.49
CA SER A 338 27.22 0.49 -4.07
C SER A 338 25.90 0.64 -3.33
N VAL A 339 25.97 0.50 -2.02
CA VAL A 339 24.84 0.80 -1.13
C VAL A 339 25.20 1.96 -0.23
N SER A 340 24.37 3.00 -0.25
CA SER A 340 24.49 4.19 0.56
C SER A 340 23.62 4.08 1.81
N LEU A 341 24.22 4.30 2.99
CA LEU A 341 23.60 4.12 4.30
C LEU A 341 23.67 5.40 5.13
N GLU A 342 22.67 5.60 5.99
CA GLU A 342 22.73 6.56 7.09
C GLU A 342 22.77 5.80 8.44
N THR A 343 23.60 6.30 9.35
CA THR A 343 23.80 5.73 10.70
C THR A 343 22.49 5.73 11.49
N GLU A 344 22.17 4.60 12.13
CA GLU A 344 20.93 4.40 12.93
C GLU A 344 19.60 4.60 12.18
N LYS A 345 19.57 4.46 10.85
CA LYS A 345 18.33 4.57 10.05
C LYS A 345 17.88 3.26 9.45
N GLU A 346 16.57 3.07 9.35
CA GLU A 346 15.94 1.84 8.83
C GLU A 346 15.74 1.86 7.31
N TYR A 347 16.61 2.56 6.57
CA TYR A 347 16.54 2.63 5.10
C TYR A 347 17.92 2.50 4.46
N CYS A 348 17.96 2.16 3.18
CA CYS A 348 19.17 2.16 2.36
C CYS A 348 18.89 2.63 0.93
N VAL A 349 19.93 3.09 0.24
CA VAL A 349 19.87 3.46 -1.18
C VAL A 349 20.82 2.56 -1.97
N ILE A 350 20.29 1.82 -2.93
CA ILE A 350 21.06 0.96 -3.83
C ILE A 350 21.33 1.76 -5.11
N GLU A 351 22.60 1.98 -5.42
CA GLU A 351 23.05 2.66 -6.63
C GLU A 351 23.37 1.63 -7.71
N PHE A 352 22.90 1.88 -8.93
CA PHE A 352 23.13 1.00 -10.09
C PHE A 352 24.05 1.63 -11.12
N ALA A 353 24.60 0.79 -12.00
CA ALA A 353 25.44 1.17 -13.11
C ALA A 353 24.68 1.96 -14.17
N ALA A 354 25.27 3.07 -14.62
CA ALA A 354 24.68 3.97 -15.60
C ALA A 354 24.84 3.45 -17.05
N ASP A 355 25.72 2.48 -17.26
CA ASP A 355 26.09 1.88 -18.54
C ASP A 355 25.43 0.51 -18.80
N SER A 356 24.51 0.07 -17.93
CA SER A 356 23.71 -1.12 -18.18
C SER A 356 22.74 -0.91 -19.35
N ALA A 357 22.24 -1.99 -19.93
CA ALA A 357 21.36 -1.95 -21.11
C ALA A 357 20.04 -1.18 -20.87
N GLN A 358 19.67 -0.96 -19.60
CA GLN A 358 18.51 -0.18 -19.18
C GLN A 358 18.94 0.75 -18.05
N PHE A 359 18.71 2.06 -18.20
CA PHE A 359 19.01 3.02 -17.14
C PHE A 359 18.19 2.69 -15.88
N LEU A 360 18.89 2.32 -14.81
CA LEU A 360 18.29 2.04 -13.50
C LEU A 360 18.61 3.20 -12.53
N PRO A 361 17.63 4.05 -12.21
CA PRO A 361 17.80 5.03 -11.15
C PRO A 361 17.99 4.35 -9.78
N PRO A 362 18.62 5.01 -8.80
CA PRO A 362 18.85 4.42 -7.49
C PRO A 362 17.56 3.98 -6.81
N TRP A 363 17.57 2.80 -6.19
CA TRP A 363 16.43 2.31 -5.41
C TRP A 363 16.56 2.77 -3.97
N VAL A 364 15.51 3.40 -3.44
CA VAL A 364 15.41 3.73 -2.03
C VAL A 364 14.46 2.74 -1.37
N LEU A 365 14.95 2.02 -0.37
CA LEU A 365 14.23 0.97 0.34
C LEU A 365 14.14 1.31 1.82
N TYR A 366 12.92 1.28 2.36
CA TYR A 366 12.63 1.47 3.77
C TYR A 366 12.15 0.17 4.40
N PHE A 367 12.67 -0.12 5.58
CA PHE A 367 12.41 -1.35 6.33
C PHE A 367 11.63 -1.02 7.60
N SER A 368 10.95 -2.03 8.14
CA SER A 368 10.28 -1.96 9.45
C SER A 368 11.25 -1.67 10.59
N GLY A 369 12.49 -2.16 10.46
CA GLY A 369 13.55 -2.09 11.45
C GLY A 369 14.93 -2.19 10.84
N ARG A 370 15.95 -1.81 11.63
CA ARG A 370 17.35 -1.90 11.23
C ARG A 370 17.79 -3.34 10.98
N GLU A 371 17.28 -4.30 11.76
CA GLU A 371 17.63 -5.72 11.62
C GLU A 371 17.24 -6.25 10.22
N GLU A 372 16.07 -5.86 9.70
CA GLU A 372 15.61 -6.24 8.37
C GLU A 372 16.45 -5.59 7.25
N ARG A 373 16.83 -4.31 7.42
CA ARG A 373 17.78 -3.65 6.51
C ARG A 373 19.12 -4.39 6.50
N ASP A 374 19.66 -4.67 7.69
CA ASP A 374 20.97 -5.30 7.83
C ASP A 374 20.96 -6.75 7.30
N ARG A 375 19.81 -7.44 7.38
CA ARG A 375 19.57 -8.75 6.75
C ARG A 375 19.68 -8.69 5.23
N LEU A 376 19.05 -7.70 4.58
CA LEU A 376 19.24 -7.46 3.15
C LEU A 376 20.72 -7.22 2.82
N LEU A 377 21.39 -6.33 3.56
CA LEU A 377 22.79 -5.98 3.28
C LEU A 377 23.73 -7.18 3.40
N GLN A 378 23.48 -8.04 4.40
CA GLN A 378 24.25 -9.26 4.59
C GLN A 378 24.11 -10.21 3.40
N GLU A 379 22.87 -10.50 2.98
CA GLU A 379 22.60 -11.39 1.86
C GLU A 379 23.11 -10.78 0.55
N LEU A 380 22.85 -9.50 0.29
CA LEU A 380 23.31 -8.80 -0.91
C LEU A 380 24.84 -8.79 -1.01
N ASN A 381 25.54 -8.50 0.09
CA ASN A 381 27.00 -8.55 0.11
C ASN A 381 27.54 -9.97 -0.08
N SER A 382 26.86 -10.99 0.46
CA SER A 382 27.23 -12.40 0.25
C SER A 382 27.11 -12.80 -1.23
N THR A 383 25.97 -12.48 -1.86
CA THR A 383 25.74 -12.76 -3.28
C THR A 383 26.69 -11.97 -4.18
N TRP A 384 26.86 -10.68 -3.93
CA TRP A 384 27.82 -9.83 -4.65
C TRP A 384 29.25 -10.38 -4.56
N LYS A 385 29.67 -10.79 -3.36
CA LYS A 385 31.00 -11.40 -3.16
C LYS A 385 31.15 -12.74 -3.88
N SER A 386 30.09 -13.53 -4.00
CA SER A 386 30.10 -14.75 -4.81
C SER A 386 30.37 -14.46 -6.28
N ILE A 387 29.76 -13.39 -6.83
CA ILE A 387 29.88 -13.01 -8.24
C ILE A 387 31.24 -12.35 -8.54
N PHE A 388 31.62 -11.34 -7.76
CA PHE A 388 32.77 -10.47 -8.06
C PHE A 388 34.03 -10.77 -7.24
N GLN A 389 33.97 -11.71 -6.30
CA GLN A 389 35.07 -12.05 -5.38
C GLN A 389 35.57 -10.87 -4.54
N ALA A 390 34.74 -9.83 -4.38
CA ALA A 390 35.02 -8.61 -3.64
C ALA A 390 33.81 -8.23 -2.76
N ASN A 391 34.03 -7.42 -1.73
CA ASN A 391 32.92 -6.92 -0.91
C ASN A 391 32.16 -5.82 -1.66
N LEU A 392 30.85 -5.78 -1.45
CA LEU A 392 30.01 -4.71 -1.97
C LEU A 392 30.42 -3.37 -1.32
N PRO A 393 30.69 -2.32 -2.10
CA PRO A 393 31.04 -1.03 -1.52
C PRO A 393 29.89 -0.42 -0.73
N HIS A 394 30.10 -0.18 0.56
CA HIS A 394 29.18 0.58 1.40
C HIS A 394 29.65 2.03 1.52
N ARG A 395 28.75 2.98 1.23
CA ARG A 395 29.02 4.41 1.26
C ARG A 395 28.20 5.07 2.36
N GLU A 396 28.77 6.10 2.97
CA GLU A 396 27.98 7.01 3.80
C GLU A 396 27.17 7.92 2.88
N MET A 397 25.89 8.14 3.22
CA MET A 397 25.02 9.03 2.45
C MET A 397 25.49 10.48 2.60
N ARG A 398 26.20 11.00 1.59
CA ARG A 398 26.78 12.36 1.63
C ARG A 398 25.84 13.46 1.15
N ASP A 399 24.90 13.15 0.25
CA ASP A 399 23.97 14.14 -0.30
C ASP A 399 22.96 14.58 0.78
N PRO A 400 23.01 15.84 1.25
CA PRO A 400 22.09 16.33 2.28
C PRO A 400 20.63 16.33 1.83
N LEU A 401 20.36 16.49 0.53
CA LEU A 401 19.00 16.53 0.00
C LEU A 401 18.37 15.14 0.00
N VAL A 402 19.11 14.12 -0.46
CA VAL A 402 18.67 12.73 -0.42
C VAL A 402 18.46 12.29 1.03
N ARG A 403 19.38 12.63 1.93
CA ARG A 403 19.26 12.32 3.37
C ARG A 403 18.01 12.95 3.99
N LYS A 404 17.77 14.23 3.71
CA LYS A 404 16.59 14.95 4.20
C LYS A 404 15.31 14.31 3.68
N ARG A 405 15.24 14.03 2.36
CA ARG A 405 14.10 13.37 1.73
C ARG A 405 13.81 12.00 2.34
N CYS A 406 14.83 11.16 2.47
CA CYS A 406 14.66 9.82 3.02
C CYS A 406 14.24 9.85 4.48
N SER A 407 14.82 10.76 5.27
CA SER A 407 14.40 10.97 6.66
C SER A 407 12.95 11.45 6.76
N GLU A 408 12.53 12.40 5.93
CA GLU A 408 11.14 12.89 5.91
C GLU A 408 10.16 11.80 5.49
N ALA A 409 10.48 10.99 4.48
CA ALA A 409 9.67 9.85 4.05
C ALA A 409 9.53 8.81 5.17
N LEU A 410 10.64 8.44 5.81
CA LEU A 410 10.64 7.50 6.94
C LEU A 410 9.81 8.02 8.13
N GLU A 411 9.94 9.30 8.48
CA GLU A 411 9.11 9.93 9.52
C GLU A 411 7.64 10.00 9.12
N LEU A 412 7.34 10.18 7.83
CA LEU A 412 5.97 10.13 7.31
C LEU A 412 5.35 8.74 7.37
N MET A 413 6.14 7.67 7.18
CA MET A 413 5.71 6.29 7.41
C MET A 413 5.48 6.03 8.90
N LYS A 414 6.42 6.41 9.76
CA LYS A 414 6.29 6.26 11.23
C LYS A 414 5.10 7.05 11.76
N SER A 415 4.87 8.25 11.23
CA SER A 415 3.73 9.10 11.57
C SER A 415 2.45 8.74 10.82
N ALA A 416 2.46 7.90 9.77
CA ALA A 416 1.21 7.40 9.16
C ALA A 416 0.40 6.62 10.20
N TRP A 417 1.08 5.88 11.08
CA TRP A 417 0.48 5.30 12.29
C TRP A 417 -0.16 6.37 13.20
N GLN A 418 0.46 7.55 13.33
CA GLN A 418 -0.04 8.69 14.12
C GLN A 418 -1.04 9.59 13.36
N ARG A 419 -1.11 9.54 12.04
CA ARG A 419 -2.08 10.26 11.23
C ARG A 419 -3.36 9.46 11.06
N ALA A 420 -3.26 8.13 11.00
CA ALA A 420 -4.38 7.28 11.42
C ALA A 420 -4.84 7.65 12.85
N ASP A 421 -3.91 8.10 13.73
CA ASP A 421 -4.26 8.63 15.05
C ASP A 421 -4.99 10.00 15.08
N SER A 422 -4.94 10.80 14.00
CA SER A 422 -5.44 12.19 13.98
C SER A 422 -6.46 12.50 12.88
N LEU A 423 -6.50 11.76 11.77
CA LEU A 423 -7.46 11.94 10.67
C LEU A 423 -8.91 11.65 11.10
N ALA A 424 -9.10 10.85 12.15
CA ALA A 424 -10.41 10.65 12.76
C ALA A 424 -10.83 11.80 13.71
N ARG A 425 -9.90 12.68 14.14
CA ARG A 425 -10.25 13.88 14.93
C ARG A 425 -10.94 14.95 14.09
N GLY A 426 -10.69 14.97 12.78
CA GLY A 426 -11.25 15.99 11.86
C GLY A 426 -12.60 15.63 11.25
N ARG A 427 -13.03 14.36 11.30
CA ARG A 427 -14.30 13.90 10.69
C ARG A 427 -15.44 13.66 11.68
N ALA A 428 -15.21 13.82 12.98
CA ALA A 428 -16.22 13.58 14.03
C ALA A 428 -17.01 14.83 14.47
N GLN A 429 -16.95 15.95 13.73
CA GLN A 429 -17.83 17.09 13.97
C GLN A 429 -18.44 17.61 12.68
N ARG A 430 -19.40 16.86 12.15
CA ARG A 430 -20.65 17.42 11.61
C ARG A 430 -21.73 16.36 11.81
N GLU A 431 -22.46 16.48 12.91
CA GLU A 431 -23.79 15.88 12.96
C GLU A 431 -24.63 16.46 11.80
N PRO A 432 -25.43 15.63 11.11
CA PRO A 432 -26.45 16.14 10.21
C PRO A 432 -27.59 16.72 11.05
N TRP A 433 -28.17 17.82 10.56
CA TRP A 433 -29.36 18.54 11.06
C TRP A 433 -29.12 19.65 12.09
N CYS A 434 -28.87 20.85 11.56
CA CYS A 434 -29.77 21.99 11.73
C CYS A 434 -29.96 22.68 10.38
#